data_AF-A0A2U9T721-F1
#
_entry.id   AF-A0A2U9T721-F1
#
_cell.length_a   1.000
_cell.length_b   1.000
_cell.length_c   1.000
_cell.angle_alpha   90.00
_cell.angle_beta   90.00
_cell.angle_gamma   90.00
#
_symmetry.space_group_name_H-M   'P 1'
#
loop_
_entity.id
_entity.type
_entity.pdbx_description
1 polymer ?
#
loop_
_entity_poly.entity_id
_entity_poly.type
_entity_poly.pdbx_seq_one_letter_code
_entity_poly.pdbx_strand_id
1 'polypeptide(L)'
;MMVSIARKLALAAALAAGAGLAAPAAAQDFTFGWNPRSGDVWVDTWLGDMNRYGHRYRDPFIDEMVRYHGAPRSLVVDLLDTRRWAPGDVYIACAIASIIGRPCRYVADVWERDHGRGWGAVAKDLGIKPGSPEFHRLKRGFVPSYDRWGRTITIDADLERDFPGRGRGASQRGHDAQGGNGNGRSSAQGRGNGNGNGQGNRGNGNSGKGKGKDKGRGH
;
A
#
# COMPACT_ATOMS: atom_id res chain seq x y z
N MET A 1 83.83 -24.22 -2.88
CA MET A 1 84.48 -23.50 -1.76
C MET A 1 83.88 -22.10 -1.74
N MET A 2 83.29 -21.54 -0.69
CA MET A 2 83.50 -21.68 0.75
C MET A 2 82.17 -21.65 1.50
N VAL A 3 82.15 -22.34 2.63
CA VAL A 3 81.08 -22.38 3.65
C VAL A 3 81.24 -21.19 4.60
N SER A 4 80.18 -20.92 5.37
CA SER A 4 80.14 -20.24 6.68
C SER A 4 79.79 -18.74 6.59
N ILE A 5 78.90 -18.14 7.39
CA ILE A 5 78.65 -18.33 8.83
C ILE A 5 77.19 -18.00 9.18
N ALA A 6 76.70 -18.72 10.17
CA ALA A 6 75.35 -18.74 10.71
C ALA A 6 74.93 -17.52 11.57
N ARG A 7 73.64 -17.56 11.91
CA ARG A 7 72.94 -16.96 13.07
C ARG A 7 72.42 -15.53 12.88
N LYS A 8 71.09 -15.43 12.80
CA LYS A 8 70.25 -14.94 13.91
C LYS A 8 68.78 -15.27 13.62
N LEU A 9 68.22 -16.18 14.42
CA LEU A 9 66.78 -16.27 14.65
C LEU A 9 66.38 -15.02 15.44
N ALA A 10 65.47 -14.23 14.90
CA ALA A 10 64.65 -13.31 15.67
C ALA A 10 63.22 -13.41 15.14
N LEU A 11 62.38 -14.04 15.96
CA LEU A 11 60.92 -14.06 15.85
C LEU A 11 60.41 -12.61 15.73
N ALA A 12 59.67 -12.31 14.67
CA ALA A 12 58.72 -11.21 14.66
C ALA A 12 57.37 -11.80 14.22
N ALA A 13 56.57 -12.18 15.21
CA ALA A 13 55.16 -12.48 15.03
C ALA A 13 54.44 -11.15 14.72
N ALA A 14 54.08 -10.95 13.46
CA ALA A 14 53.12 -9.91 13.08
C ALA A 14 51.81 -10.62 12.68
N LEU A 15 50.91 -10.73 13.66
CA LEU A 15 49.49 -10.94 13.39
C LEU A 15 48.97 -9.72 12.62
N ALA A 16 48.80 -9.86 11.31
CA ALA A 16 47.89 -9.01 10.55
C ALA A 16 46.62 -9.82 10.29
N ALA A 17 45.69 -9.74 11.24
CA ALA A 17 44.31 -10.14 11.05
C ALA A 17 43.68 -9.20 10.01
N GLY A 18 43.93 -9.48 8.73
CA GLY A 18 43.18 -8.91 7.62
C GLY A 18 41.81 -9.58 7.54
N ALA A 19 40.94 -9.28 8.50
CA ALA A 19 39.50 -9.52 8.38
C ALA A 19 38.94 -8.53 7.35
N GLY A 20 39.28 -8.74 6.08
CA GLY A 20 38.55 -8.19 4.96
C GLY A 20 37.22 -8.92 4.92
N LEU A 21 36.18 -8.25 5.42
CA LEU A 21 34.79 -8.68 5.35
C LEU A 21 34.49 -9.20 3.95
N ALA A 22 34.41 -10.52 3.81
CA ALA A 22 33.61 -11.14 2.78
C ALA A 22 32.17 -10.72 3.08
N ALA A 23 31.75 -9.56 2.56
CA ALA A 23 30.35 -9.31 2.38
C ALA A 23 29.82 -10.51 1.60
N PRO A 24 28.75 -11.21 2.06
CA PRO A 24 28.04 -12.03 1.11
C PRO A 24 27.64 -11.06 0.00
N ALA A 25 28.13 -11.30 -1.20
CA ALA A 25 27.45 -10.84 -2.38
C ALA A 25 26.05 -11.44 -2.29
N ALA A 26 25.13 -10.72 -1.64
CA ALA A 26 23.72 -10.84 -1.95
C ALA A 26 23.67 -10.43 -3.41
N ALA A 27 23.80 -11.42 -4.28
CA ALA A 27 23.58 -11.31 -5.69
C ALA A 27 22.33 -10.45 -5.81
N GLN A 28 22.52 -9.24 -6.32
CA GLN A 28 21.39 -8.48 -6.78
C GLN A 28 20.91 -9.26 -7.98
N ASP A 29 20.02 -10.21 -7.73
CA ASP A 29 19.10 -10.76 -8.70
C ASP A 29 18.16 -9.60 -9.06
N PHE A 30 18.73 -8.52 -9.60
CA PHE A 30 18.07 -7.78 -10.65
C PHE A 30 17.79 -8.87 -11.67
N THR A 31 16.55 -9.32 -11.72
CA THR A 31 16.06 -10.11 -12.82
C THR A 31 16.17 -9.19 -14.04
N PHE A 32 17.37 -9.11 -14.61
CA PHE A 32 17.65 -8.35 -15.83
C PHE A 32 16.75 -8.96 -16.90
N GLY A 33 15.63 -8.28 -17.19
CA GLY A 33 14.62 -8.76 -18.12
C GLY A 33 13.24 -9.09 -17.52
N TRP A 34 13.01 -8.91 -16.22
CA TRP A 34 11.64 -9.02 -15.69
C TRP A 34 10.77 -7.86 -16.19
N ASN A 35 9.69 -8.20 -16.90
CA ASN A 35 8.68 -7.28 -17.35
C ASN A 35 7.29 -7.91 -17.13
N PRO A 36 6.46 -7.35 -16.23
CA PRO A 36 5.17 -7.93 -15.92
C PRO A 36 4.20 -7.90 -17.10
N ARG A 37 4.37 -6.94 -18.03
CA ARG A 37 3.49 -6.73 -19.19
C ARG A 37 2.01 -6.72 -18.75
N SER A 38 1.69 -5.94 -17.72
CA SER A 38 0.31 -5.86 -17.20
C SER A 38 -0.64 -5.14 -18.15
N GLY A 39 -0.10 -4.39 -19.12
CA GLY A 39 -0.86 -3.58 -20.05
C GLY A 39 -1.14 -2.16 -19.53
N ASP A 40 -0.60 -1.79 -18.37
CA ASP A 40 -0.67 -0.44 -17.79
C ASP A 40 0.70 -0.06 -17.21
N VAL A 41 1.23 1.07 -17.67
CA VAL A 41 2.59 1.53 -17.33
C VAL A 41 2.74 1.86 -15.85
N TRP A 42 1.67 2.39 -15.22
CA TRP A 42 1.68 2.69 -13.80
C TRP A 42 1.76 1.41 -12.97
N VAL A 43 0.96 0.39 -13.33
CA VAL A 43 1.01 -0.93 -12.69
C VAL A 43 2.39 -1.57 -12.87
N ASP A 44 2.93 -1.58 -14.09
CA ASP A 44 4.25 -2.15 -14.37
C ASP A 44 5.35 -1.47 -13.54
N THR A 45 5.28 -0.14 -13.40
CA THR A 45 6.21 0.65 -12.58
C THR A 45 6.16 0.24 -11.10
N TRP A 46 4.96 0.17 -10.51
CA TRP A 46 4.81 -0.11 -9.08
C TRP A 46 4.99 -1.58 -8.73
N LEU A 47 4.76 -2.51 -9.65
CA LEU A 47 5.19 -3.89 -9.46
C LEU A 47 6.72 -4.00 -9.47
N GLY A 48 7.41 -3.21 -10.30
CA GLY A 48 8.86 -3.09 -10.28
C GLY A 48 9.42 -2.55 -8.95
N ASP A 49 8.82 -1.50 -8.39
CA ASP A 49 9.22 -1.03 -7.05
C ASP A 49 8.88 -2.05 -5.96
N MET A 50 7.75 -2.76 -6.10
CA MET A 50 7.36 -3.81 -5.18
C MET A 50 8.34 -4.99 -5.18
N ASN A 51 8.90 -5.37 -6.34
CA ASN A 51 10.00 -6.35 -6.38
C ASN A 51 11.16 -5.89 -5.49
N ARG A 52 11.60 -4.64 -5.65
CA ARG A 52 12.68 -4.07 -4.83
C ARG A 52 12.33 -4.11 -3.35
N TYR A 53 11.09 -3.77 -2.98
CA TYR A 53 10.63 -3.86 -1.61
C TYR A 53 10.64 -5.30 -1.09
N GLY A 54 9.98 -6.22 -1.79
CA GLY A 54 9.82 -7.61 -1.37
C GLY A 54 11.14 -8.38 -1.28
N HIS A 55 12.11 -8.07 -2.16
CA HIS A 55 13.45 -8.64 -2.05
C HIS A 55 14.21 -8.13 -0.83
N ARG A 56 14.04 -6.85 -0.47
CA ARG A 56 14.72 -6.23 0.68
C ARG A 56 14.04 -6.51 2.02
N TYR A 57 12.71 -6.59 2.02
CA TYR A 57 11.85 -6.70 3.20
C TYR A 57 10.90 -7.89 3.05
N ARG A 58 11.50 -9.07 2.92
CA ARG A 58 10.79 -10.32 2.59
C ARG A 58 9.68 -10.66 3.59
N ASP A 59 9.97 -10.66 4.88
CA ASP A 59 8.97 -11.03 5.89
C ASP A 59 7.81 -10.02 5.98
N PRO A 60 8.06 -8.68 5.98
CA PRO A 60 6.99 -7.69 5.83
C PRO A 60 6.14 -7.88 4.57
N PHE A 61 6.76 -8.22 3.44
CA PHE A 61 6.01 -8.52 2.20
C PHE A 61 5.14 -9.77 2.36
N ILE A 62 5.65 -10.85 2.96
CA ILE A 62 4.86 -12.06 3.21
C ILE A 62 3.68 -11.76 4.15
N ASP A 63 3.93 -10.99 5.21
CA ASP A 63 2.89 -10.59 6.15
C ASP A 63 1.78 -9.76 5.49
N GLU A 64 2.14 -8.91 4.53
CA GLU A 64 1.20 -8.18 3.67
C GLU A 64 0.30 -9.16 2.89
N MET A 65 0.91 -10.12 2.19
CA MET A 65 0.19 -11.11 1.38
C MET A 65 -0.75 -11.97 2.22
N VAL A 66 -0.32 -12.36 3.42
CA VAL A 66 -1.12 -13.18 4.33
C VAL A 66 -2.29 -12.39 4.91
N ARG A 67 -2.03 -11.19 5.46
CA ARG A 67 -3.05 -10.43 6.20
C ARG A 67 -4.06 -9.75 5.30
N TYR A 68 -3.63 -9.22 4.14
CA TYR A 68 -4.48 -8.35 3.32
C TYR A 68 -4.91 -8.97 1.99
N HIS A 69 -4.22 -10.02 1.53
CA HIS A 69 -4.57 -10.74 0.31
C HIS A 69 -5.02 -12.19 0.57
N GLY A 70 -5.13 -12.59 1.83
CA GLY A 70 -5.64 -13.90 2.24
C GLY A 70 -4.81 -15.08 1.71
N ALA A 71 -3.55 -14.84 1.32
CA ALA A 71 -2.69 -15.89 0.77
C ALA A 71 -2.14 -16.77 1.91
N PRO A 72 -2.21 -18.11 1.80
CA PRO A 72 -1.56 -18.98 2.79
C PRO A 72 -0.06 -18.69 2.84
N ARG A 73 0.51 -18.51 4.04
CA ARG A 73 1.94 -18.18 4.19
C ARG A 73 2.85 -19.17 3.46
N SER A 74 2.54 -20.46 3.54
CA SER A 74 3.27 -21.52 2.85
C SER A 74 3.26 -21.37 1.33
N LEU A 75 2.15 -20.89 0.74
CA LEU A 75 2.09 -20.60 -0.68
C LEU A 75 3.01 -19.43 -1.05
N VAL A 76 2.96 -18.33 -0.30
CA VAL A 76 3.78 -17.15 -0.59
C VAL A 76 5.27 -17.49 -0.49
N VAL A 77 5.65 -18.25 0.54
CA VAL A 77 7.03 -18.74 0.71
C VAL A 77 7.45 -19.65 -0.44
N ASP A 78 6.61 -20.60 -0.86
CA ASP A 78 6.89 -21.48 -2.01
C ASP A 78 7.10 -20.70 -3.31
N LEU A 79 6.22 -19.73 -3.60
CA LEU A 79 6.32 -18.90 -4.80
C LEU A 79 7.62 -18.09 -4.82
N LEU A 80 8.01 -17.49 -3.70
CA LEU A 80 9.22 -16.67 -3.60
C LEU A 80 10.51 -17.50 -3.62
N ASP A 81 10.56 -18.60 -2.86
CA ASP A 81 11.82 -19.31 -2.59
C ASP A 81 12.04 -20.47 -3.56
N THR A 82 11.02 -21.33 -3.74
CA THR A 82 11.11 -22.53 -4.58
C THR A 82 10.94 -22.16 -6.04
N ARG A 83 9.87 -21.43 -6.35
CA ARG A 83 9.50 -21.10 -7.74
C ARG A 83 10.16 -19.83 -8.26
N ARG A 84 10.84 -19.09 -7.38
CA ARG A 84 11.63 -17.90 -7.72
C ARG A 84 10.80 -16.81 -8.43
N TRP A 85 9.53 -16.70 -8.08
CA TRP A 85 8.69 -15.62 -8.58
C TRP A 85 9.18 -14.27 -8.05
N ALA A 86 8.99 -13.22 -8.86
CA ALA A 86 9.20 -11.87 -8.38
C ALA A 86 8.08 -11.51 -7.37
N PRO A 87 8.36 -10.74 -6.31
CA PRO A 87 7.35 -10.31 -5.34
C PRO A 87 6.13 -9.63 -5.99
N GLY A 88 6.34 -8.86 -7.05
CA GLY A 88 5.31 -8.24 -7.87
C GLY A 88 4.39 -9.25 -8.55
N ASP A 89 4.92 -10.37 -9.05
CA ASP A 89 4.12 -11.46 -9.62
C ASP A 89 3.24 -12.11 -8.55
N VAL A 90 3.79 -12.34 -7.36
CA VAL A 90 3.05 -12.86 -6.20
C VAL A 90 1.93 -11.91 -5.79
N TYR A 91 2.24 -10.61 -5.74
CA TYR A 91 1.26 -9.59 -5.39
C TYR A 91 0.11 -9.53 -6.38
N ILE A 92 0.39 -9.36 -7.67
CA ILE A 92 -0.67 -9.21 -8.67
C ILE A 92 -1.51 -10.49 -8.77
N ALA A 93 -0.92 -11.68 -8.64
CA ALA A 93 -1.67 -12.93 -8.59
C ALA A 93 -2.71 -12.94 -7.45
N CYS A 94 -2.28 -12.65 -6.22
CA CYS A 94 -3.19 -12.67 -5.07
C CYS A 94 -4.17 -11.49 -5.06
N ALA A 95 -3.77 -10.33 -5.58
CA ALA A 95 -4.64 -9.16 -5.71
C ALA A 95 -5.76 -9.43 -6.72
N ILE A 96 -5.44 -9.97 -7.90
CA ILE A 96 -6.42 -10.43 -8.88
C ILE A 96 -7.35 -11.46 -8.23
N ALA A 97 -6.79 -12.46 -7.55
CA ALA A 97 -7.57 -13.52 -6.90
C ALA A 97 -8.59 -12.96 -5.90
N SER A 98 -8.16 -12.01 -5.07
CA SER A 98 -9.03 -11.33 -4.10
C SER A 98 -10.17 -10.56 -4.79
N ILE A 99 -9.90 -9.89 -5.91
CA ILE A 99 -10.91 -9.14 -6.68
C ILE A 99 -11.97 -10.06 -7.28
N ILE A 100 -11.55 -11.23 -7.80
CA ILE A 100 -12.46 -12.19 -8.44
C ILE A 100 -13.05 -13.22 -7.46
N GLY A 101 -12.80 -13.08 -6.16
CA GLY A 101 -13.31 -13.99 -5.14
C GLY A 101 -12.75 -15.41 -5.22
N ARG A 102 -11.49 -15.57 -5.66
CA ARG A 102 -10.81 -16.87 -5.77
C ARG A 102 -9.59 -16.94 -4.84
N PRO A 103 -9.14 -18.14 -4.44
CA PRO A 103 -7.91 -18.28 -3.67
C PRO A 103 -6.69 -17.81 -4.47
N CYS A 104 -5.67 -17.22 -3.83
CA CYS A 104 -4.44 -16.79 -4.53
C CYS A 104 -3.81 -17.92 -5.36
N ARG A 105 -3.82 -19.16 -4.85
CA ARG A 105 -3.33 -20.35 -5.58
C ARG A 105 -3.98 -20.51 -6.95
N TYR A 106 -5.27 -20.21 -7.10
CA TYR A 106 -5.96 -20.36 -8.39
C TYR A 106 -5.32 -19.50 -9.47
N VAL A 107 -5.06 -18.21 -9.18
CA VAL A 107 -4.44 -17.30 -10.15
C VAL A 107 -2.96 -17.65 -10.31
N ALA A 108 -2.30 -18.11 -9.24
CA ALA A 108 -0.93 -18.56 -9.35
C ALA A 108 -0.79 -19.73 -10.34
N ASP A 109 -1.69 -20.72 -10.26
CA ASP A 109 -1.70 -21.87 -11.16
C ASP A 109 -2.03 -21.49 -12.62
N VAL A 110 -2.84 -20.44 -12.84
CA VAL A 110 -3.09 -19.88 -14.19
C VAL A 110 -1.83 -19.23 -14.72
N TRP A 111 -1.16 -18.41 -13.91
CA TRP A 111 0.08 -17.75 -14.31
C TRP A 111 1.17 -18.74 -14.68
N GLU A 112 1.39 -19.80 -13.90
CA GLU A 112 2.38 -20.86 -14.24
C GLU A 112 2.18 -21.46 -15.63
N ARG A 113 0.93 -21.53 -16.12
CA ARG A 113 0.62 -22.11 -17.43
C ARG A 113 0.77 -21.08 -18.56
N ASP A 114 0.40 -19.83 -18.30
CA ASP A 114 0.16 -18.83 -19.34
C ASP A 114 1.06 -17.57 -19.24
N HIS A 115 2.04 -17.53 -18.32
CA HIS A 115 2.89 -16.36 -18.04
C HIS A 115 3.64 -15.82 -19.27
N GLY A 116 3.88 -16.67 -20.28
CA GLY A 116 4.47 -16.27 -21.55
C GLY A 116 3.72 -15.13 -22.25
N ARG A 117 2.41 -14.97 -21.98
CA ARG A 117 1.56 -13.91 -22.53
C ARG A 117 1.58 -12.60 -21.75
N GLY A 118 2.12 -12.58 -20.53
CA GLY A 118 2.15 -11.40 -19.68
C GLY A 118 0.89 -11.19 -18.84
N TRP A 119 1.00 -10.40 -17.77
CA TRP A 119 -0.07 -10.22 -16.80
C TRP A 119 -1.33 -9.60 -17.38
N GLY A 120 -1.21 -8.73 -18.39
CA GLY A 120 -2.37 -8.11 -19.03
C GLY A 120 -3.25 -9.14 -19.75
N ALA A 121 -2.64 -10.15 -20.35
CA ALA A 121 -3.36 -11.24 -21.00
C ALA A 121 -4.05 -12.15 -19.98
N VAL A 122 -3.34 -12.54 -18.92
CA VAL A 122 -3.89 -13.37 -17.84
C VAL A 122 -5.01 -12.64 -17.08
N ALA A 123 -4.82 -11.37 -16.74
CA ALA A 123 -5.83 -10.55 -16.08
C ALA A 123 -7.09 -10.43 -16.95
N LYS A 124 -6.93 -10.21 -18.26
CA LYS A 124 -8.04 -10.13 -19.21
C LYS A 124 -8.85 -11.43 -19.28
N ASP A 125 -8.18 -12.58 -19.33
CA ASP A 125 -8.83 -13.90 -19.35
C ASP A 125 -9.59 -14.17 -18.04
N LEU A 126 -9.12 -13.58 -16.94
CA LEU A 126 -9.79 -13.62 -15.63
C LEU A 126 -10.85 -12.51 -15.45
N GLY A 127 -11.16 -11.75 -16.50
CA GLY A 127 -12.21 -10.73 -16.49
C GLY A 127 -11.78 -9.33 -16.03
N ILE A 128 -10.50 -9.13 -15.71
CA ILE A 128 -9.94 -7.83 -15.32
C ILE A 128 -9.37 -7.14 -16.57
N LYS A 129 -10.14 -6.23 -17.15
CA LYS A 129 -9.77 -5.52 -18.38
C LYS A 129 -9.29 -4.10 -18.05
N PRO A 130 -8.31 -3.53 -18.78
CA PRO A 130 -7.97 -2.12 -18.64
C PRO A 130 -9.23 -1.23 -18.67
N GLY A 131 -9.32 -0.31 -17.71
CA GLY A 131 -10.48 0.58 -17.53
C GLY A 131 -11.73 -0.03 -16.89
N SER A 132 -11.75 -1.33 -16.59
CA SER A 132 -12.88 -1.95 -15.88
C SER A 132 -12.92 -1.57 -14.40
N PRO A 133 -14.09 -1.65 -13.73
CA PRO A 133 -14.17 -1.43 -12.29
C PRO A 133 -13.23 -2.33 -11.49
N GLU A 134 -13.02 -3.57 -11.92
CA GLU A 134 -12.12 -4.57 -11.34
C GLU A 134 -10.66 -4.12 -11.48
N PHE A 135 -10.27 -3.64 -12.66
CA PHE A 135 -8.93 -3.11 -12.89
C PHE A 135 -8.67 -1.85 -12.05
N HIS A 136 -9.69 -1.00 -11.91
CA HIS A 136 -9.64 0.12 -10.98
C HIS A 136 -9.44 -0.35 -9.53
N ARG A 137 -10.14 -1.43 -9.10
CA ARG A 137 -9.93 -2.02 -7.76
C ARG A 137 -8.50 -2.52 -7.60
N LEU A 138 -7.93 -3.14 -8.64
CA LEU A 138 -6.56 -3.60 -8.66
C LEU A 138 -5.60 -2.45 -8.40
N LYS A 139 -5.69 -1.35 -9.17
CA LYS A 139 -4.85 -0.15 -8.99
C LYS A 139 -5.01 0.45 -7.59
N ARG A 140 -6.24 0.56 -7.09
CA ARG A 140 -6.49 1.04 -5.71
C ARG A 140 -5.84 0.19 -4.64
N GLY A 141 -5.69 -1.12 -4.84
CA GLY A 141 -5.11 -2.04 -3.87
C GLY A 141 -3.63 -1.78 -3.56
N PHE A 142 -2.89 -1.18 -4.49
CA PHE A 142 -1.48 -0.84 -4.27
C PHE A 142 -1.33 0.19 -3.16
N VAL A 143 -2.17 1.22 -3.17
CA VAL A 143 -2.06 2.37 -2.28
C VAL A 143 -2.00 1.99 -0.79
N PRO A 144 -2.96 1.25 -0.21
CA PRO A 144 -2.89 0.89 1.20
C PRO A 144 -1.72 -0.06 1.52
N SER A 145 -1.22 -0.83 0.56
CA SER A 145 -0.03 -1.68 0.75
C SER A 145 1.21 -0.82 0.94
N TYR A 146 1.38 0.19 0.07
CA TYR A 146 2.47 1.16 0.17
C TYR A 146 2.40 2.00 1.45
N ASP A 147 1.19 2.33 1.91
CA ASP A 147 0.97 3.05 3.16
C ASP A 147 1.48 2.28 4.37
N ARG A 148 1.16 0.98 4.44
CA ARG A 148 1.64 0.08 5.51
C ARG A 148 3.15 -0.09 5.48
N TRP A 149 3.76 -0.01 4.30
CA TRP A 149 5.20 -0.07 4.14
C TRP A 149 5.90 1.28 4.39
N GLY A 150 5.14 2.36 4.60
CA GLY A 150 5.68 3.72 4.74
C GLY A 150 6.37 4.21 3.47
N ARG A 151 5.95 3.73 2.30
CA ARG A 151 6.54 4.05 0.99
C ARG A 151 5.65 5.01 0.24
N THR A 152 6.27 5.96 -0.44
CA THR A 152 5.56 6.86 -1.33
C THR A 152 5.12 6.14 -2.59
N ILE A 153 3.86 6.39 -2.98
CA ILE A 153 3.27 5.97 -4.23
C ILE A 153 2.68 7.18 -4.95
N THR A 154 3.06 7.37 -6.21
CA THR A 154 2.47 8.41 -7.07
C THR A 154 1.08 7.96 -7.51
N ILE A 155 0.10 8.83 -7.37
CA ILE A 155 -1.29 8.54 -7.71
C ILE A 155 -1.52 8.85 -9.18
N ASP A 156 -2.01 7.86 -9.93
CA ASP A 156 -2.43 8.02 -11.31
C ASP A 156 -3.76 8.78 -11.41
N ALA A 157 -4.05 9.37 -12.57
CA ALA A 157 -5.25 10.18 -12.80
C ALA A 157 -6.56 9.46 -12.42
N ASP A 158 -6.65 8.16 -12.74
CA ASP A 158 -7.81 7.34 -12.38
C ASP A 158 -8.03 7.25 -10.86
N LEU A 159 -6.93 7.22 -10.09
CA LEU A 159 -6.96 7.03 -8.64
C LEU A 159 -7.18 8.33 -7.85
N GLU A 160 -7.05 9.50 -8.49
CA GLU A 160 -7.18 10.80 -7.81
C GLU A 160 -8.56 10.98 -7.15
N ARG A 161 -9.62 10.42 -7.76
CA ARG A 161 -10.97 10.45 -7.17
C ARG A 161 -11.04 9.73 -5.83
N ASP A 162 -10.32 8.61 -5.69
CA ASP A 162 -10.37 7.78 -4.50
C ASP A 162 -9.32 8.20 -3.44
N PHE A 163 -8.27 8.90 -3.87
CA PHE A 163 -7.19 9.42 -3.02
C PHE A 163 -6.86 10.89 -3.34
N PRO A 164 -7.79 11.83 -3.12
CA PRO A 164 -7.62 13.22 -3.54
C PRO A 164 -6.41 13.88 -2.85
N GLY A 165 -5.59 14.59 -3.64
CA GLY A 165 -4.47 15.38 -3.14
C GLY A 165 -3.31 14.55 -2.57
N ARG A 166 -3.21 13.27 -2.93
CA ARG A 166 -2.14 12.36 -2.48
C ARG A 166 -0.95 12.29 -3.43
N GLY A 167 -1.16 12.50 -4.73
CA GLY A 167 -0.07 12.66 -5.71
C GLY A 167 0.61 14.03 -5.68
N ARG A 168 0.04 14.99 -4.94
CA ARG A 168 0.60 16.33 -4.73
C ARG A 168 1.51 16.26 -3.50
N GLY A 169 2.82 16.35 -3.69
CA GLY A 169 3.82 16.21 -2.63
C GLY A 169 3.54 17.10 -1.41
N ALA A 170 4.13 16.73 -0.27
CA ALA A 170 3.97 17.40 1.02
C ALA A 170 4.28 18.93 1.02
N SER A 171 4.88 19.46 -0.06
CA SER A 171 5.19 20.88 -0.23
C SER A 171 3.98 21.79 -0.48
N GLN A 172 2.81 21.27 -0.88
CA GLN A 172 1.61 22.12 -1.08
C GLN A 172 0.68 22.19 0.13
N ARG A 173 0.73 21.23 1.05
CA ARG A 173 -0.14 21.23 2.25
C ARG A 173 0.26 22.28 3.31
N GLY A 174 1.42 22.92 3.15
CA GLY A 174 1.90 23.97 4.05
C GLY A 174 1.44 25.39 3.72
N HIS A 175 0.85 25.64 2.54
CA HIS A 175 0.48 27.00 2.11
C HIS A 175 -0.99 27.36 2.33
N ASP A 176 -1.87 26.39 2.57
CA ASP A 176 -3.32 26.64 2.67
C ASP A 176 -3.84 26.70 4.13
N ALA A 177 -2.97 26.51 5.13
CA ALA A 177 -3.34 26.51 6.54
C ALA A 177 -3.04 27.83 7.28
N GLN A 178 -2.85 28.94 6.57
CA GLN A 178 -2.59 30.24 7.21
C GLN A 178 -3.21 31.41 6.42
N GLY A 179 -4.52 31.61 6.58
CA GLY A 179 -5.24 32.69 5.91
C GLY A 179 -6.63 32.92 6.50
N GLY A 180 -6.71 33.24 7.80
CA GLY A 180 -7.98 33.47 8.47
C GLY A 180 -7.87 34.31 9.73
N ASN A 181 -7.10 35.41 9.69
CA ASN A 181 -7.19 36.45 10.71
C ASN A 181 -7.17 37.83 10.03
N GLY A 182 -8.34 38.42 9.85
CA GLY A 182 -8.54 39.70 9.19
C GLY A 182 -9.64 40.48 9.87
N ASN A 183 -9.24 41.32 10.83
CA ASN A 183 -10.03 42.36 11.49
C ASN A 183 -10.85 43.19 10.49
N GLY A 184 -12.17 43.17 10.64
CA GLY A 184 -13.09 44.12 10.01
C GLY A 184 -13.66 45.09 11.05
N ARG A 185 -13.05 46.26 11.19
CA ARG A 185 -13.63 47.40 11.90
C ARG A 185 -14.71 48.04 11.01
N SER A 186 -15.92 48.18 11.53
CA SER A 186 -16.86 49.21 11.07
C SER A 186 -17.68 49.73 12.25
N SER A 187 -17.43 51.00 12.53
CA SER A 187 -18.18 51.89 13.42
C SER A 187 -19.54 52.19 12.80
N ALA A 188 -20.62 52.05 13.56
CA ALA A 188 -21.83 52.84 13.40
C ALA A 188 -22.61 52.90 14.72
N GLN A 189 -22.66 54.11 15.25
CA GLN A 189 -23.28 54.53 16.50
C GLN A 189 -24.76 54.84 16.23
N GLY A 190 -25.67 54.31 17.06
CA GLY A 190 -27.10 54.64 17.01
C GLY A 190 -27.81 54.33 18.32
N ARG A 191 -27.99 55.35 19.16
CA ARG A 191 -28.82 55.33 20.37
C ARG A 191 -30.29 55.55 19.99
N GLY A 192 -31.22 54.82 20.59
CA GLY A 192 -32.65 55.07 20.50
C GLY A 192 -33.47 54.27 21.53
N ASN A 193 -34.05 54.99 22.48
CA ASN A 193 -34.85 54.52 23.62
C ASN A 193 -36.32 54.27 23.23
N GLY A 194 -37.03 53.33 23.86
CA GLY A 194 -38.46 53.12 23.60
C GLY A 194 -39.11 52.00 24.43
N ASN A 195 -39.86 52.41 25.45
CA ASN A 195 -40.62 51.60 26.41
C ASN A 195 -42.02 51.24 25.85
N GLY A 196 -42.60 50.08 26.17
CA GLY A 196 -44.01 49.78 25.81
C GLY A 196 -44.52 48.37 26.14
N ASN A 197 -45.41 48.31 27.14
CA ASN A 197 -46.16 47.14 27.65
C ASN A 197 -47.00 46.38 26.60
N GLY A 198 -47.26 45.09 26.87
CA GLY A 198 -48.32 44.33 26.20
C GLY A 198 -48.46 42.88 26.66
N GLN A 199 -49.23 42.69 27.73
CA GLN A 199 -49.59 41.41 28.35
C GLN A 199 -50.70 40.71 27.53
N GLY A 200 -50.59 39.39 27.29
CA GLY A 200 -51.61 38.63 26.55
C GLY A 200 -51.44 37.12 26.64
N ASN A 201 -52.34 36.50 27.39
CA ASN A 201 -52.31 35.15 27.95
C ASN A 201 -52.80 34.01 27.01
N ARG A 202 -52.53 32.76 27.42
CA ARG A 202 -53.16 31.46 27.05
C ARG A 202 -52.66 30.79 25.76
N GLY A 203 -52.33 29.51 25.71
CA GLY A 203 -52.43 28.41 26.68
C GLY A 203 -52.55 27.07 25.95
N ASN A 204 -52.15 25.99 26.63
CA ASN A 204 -52.51 24.58 26.39
C ASN A 204 -51.87 23.90 25.14
N GLY A 205 -51.41 22.64 25.17
CA GLY A 205 -51.57 21.58 26.16
C GLY A 205 -50.64 20.41 25.86
N ASN A 206 -50.61 19.51 26.83
CA ASN A 206 -49.61 18.51 27.14
C ASN A 206 -49.89 17.12 26.51
N SER A 207 -48.80 16.36 26.33
CA SER A 207 -48.67 14.88 26.44
C SER A 207 -49.45 13.93 25.53
N GLY A 208 -48.71 12.92 25.04
CA GLY A 208 -49.27 11.69 24.50
C GLY A 208 -48.20 10.65 24.14
N LYS A 209 -47.65 9.97 25.15
CA LYS A 209 -46.71 8.83 25.02
C LYS A 209 -47.54 7.54 24.90
N GLY A 210 -47.35 6.76 23.84
CA GLY A 210 -48.05 5.47 23.64
C GLY A 210 -47.11 4.37 23.15
N LYS A 211 -46.72 3.46 24.05
CA LYS A 211 -46.11 2.15 23.76
C LYS A 211 -47.24 1.13 23.56
N GLY A 212 -47.19 0.33 22.51
CA GLY A 212 -48.05 -0.85 22.32
C GLY A 212 -47.23 -2.04 21.87
N LYS A 213 -47.05 -3.02 22.77
CA LYS A 213 -46.66 -4.40 22.45
C LYS A 213 -47.93 -5.13 22.05
N ASP A 214 -47.86 -5.97 21.01
CA ASP A 214 -48.85 -7.01 20.83
C ASP A 214 -48.19 -8.38 20.59
N LYS A 215 -48.67 -9.36 21.36
CA LYS A 215 -48.37 -10.78 21.29
C LYS A 215 -49.73 -11.47 21.21
N GLY A 216 -50.05 -12.09 20.08
CA GLY A 216 -51.24 -12.91 19.91
C GLY A 216 -50.87 -14.32 19.44
N ARG A 217 -51.32 -15.34 20.19
CA ARG A 217 -51.29 -16.79 19.90
C ARG A 217 -52.69 -17.22 19.41
N GLY A 218 -52.74 -18.33 18.68
CA GLY A 218 -53.93 -19.17 18.39
C GLY A 218 -54.47 -18.96 16.97
N HIS A 219 -54.71 -19.97 16.14
CA HIS A 219 -55.03 -21.39 16.35
C HIS A 219 -54.14 -22.33 15.53
#